data_AF-A0A7S4P7N0-F1
#
_entry.id   AF-A0A7S4P7N0-F1
#
_cell.length_a   1.000
_cell.length_b   1.000
_cell.length_c   1.000
_cell.angle_alpha   90.00
_cell.angle_beta   90.00
_cell.angle_gamma   90.00
#
_symmetry.space_group_name_H-M   'P 1'
#
loop_
_entity.id
_entity.type
_entity.pdbx_description
1 polymer ?
#
loop_
_entity_poly.entity_id
_entity_poly.type
_entity_poly.pdbx_seq_one_letter_code
_entity_poly.pdbx_strand_id
1 'polypeptide(L)'
;DLLEIIGNGKNPPAIQRHLRKMFSGIHQIGTAGEEGRIESVSSSQGETVRFKAKILYSEQTEVNAWLSEMEKEVRTTLCEGLAVSLSVFEPILRREGMKREELFKWMDSFPAQILILSLQIQTCSLIE
;
A
#
# COMPACT_ATOMS: atom_id res chain seq x y z
N ASP A 1 -21.46 -11.63 -6.16
CA ASP A 1 -20.06 -11.23 -6.45
C ASP A 1 -19.92 -10.33 -7.67
N LEU A 2 -19.73 -10.83 -8.90
CA LEU A 2 -19.33 -9.94 -10.01
C LEU A 2 -20.40 -8.90 -10.40
N LEU A 3 -21.67 -9.30 -10.48
CA LEU A 3 -22.78 -8.36 -10.70
C LEU A 3 -22.97 -7.37 -9.54
N GLU A 4 -22.66 -7.77 -8.30
CA GLU A 4 -22.73 -6.87 -7.14
C GLU A 4 -21.60 -5.84 -7.16
N ILE A 5 -20.41 -6.23 -7.63
CA ILE A 5 -19.28 -5.30 -7.82
C ILE A 5 -19.63 -4.26 -8.89
N ILE A 6 -20.17 -4.70 -10.03
CA ILE A 6 -20.58 -3.79 -11.11
C ILE A 6 -21.74 -2.88 -10.65
N GLY A 7 -22.78 -3.45 -10.02
CA GLY A 7 -23.94 -2.71 -9.55
C GLY A 7 -23.62 -1.71 -8.43
N ASN A 8 -22.59 -1.96 -7.62
CA ASN A 8 -22.14 -1.07 -6.54
C ASN A 8 -20.82 -0.37 -6.87
N GLY A 9 -20.42 -0.30 -8.15
CA GLY A 9 -19.12 0.25 -8.55
C GLY A 9 -18.85 1.69 -8.13
N LYS A 10 -19.91 2.42 -7.80
CA LYS A 10 -19.92 3.83 -7.34
C LYS A 10 -19.90 3.96 -5.81
N ASN A 11 -19.99 2.85 -5.08
CA ASN A 11 -19.95 2.78 -3.63
C ASN A 11 -18.84 1.82 -3.19
N PRO A 12 -17.56 2.25 -3.20
CA PRO A 12 -16.42 1.43 -2.80
C PRO A 12 -16.58 0.74 -1.43
N PRO A 13 -17.20 1.38 -0.40
CA PRO A 13 -17.54 0.68 0.84
C PRO A 13 -18.38 -0.58 0.66
N ALA A 14 -19.39 -0.57 -0.24
CA ALA A 14 -20.28 -1.70 -0.46
C ALA A 14 -19.59 -2.91 -1.13
N ILE A 15 -18.49 -2.70 -1.86
CA ILE A 15 -17.75 -3.75 -2.55
C ILE A 15 -16.56 -4.32 -1.78
N GLN A 16 -16.19 -3.72 -0.63
CA GLN A 16 -15.00 -4.12 0.15
C GLN A 16 -14.95 -5.63 0.47
N ARG A 17 -16.11 -6.24 0.77
CA ARG A 17 -16.20 -7.68 1.04
C ARG A 17 -15.74 -8.56 -0.13
N HIS A 18 -15.87 -8.06 -1.36
CA HIS A 18 -15.46 -8.78 -2.56
C HIS A 18 -13.97 -8.60 -2.87
N LEU A 19 -13.37 -7.47 -2.48
CA LEU A 19 -11.94 -7.20 -2.70
C LEU A 19 -11.04 -8.23 -2.04
N ARG A 20 -11.44 -8.75 -0.88
CA ARG A 20 -10.73 -9.82 -0.17
C ARG A 20 -10.57 -11.10 -0.99
N LYS A 21 -11.47 -11.33 -1.96
CA LYS A 21 -11.41 -12.48 -2.88
C LYS A 21 -10.54 -12.18 -4.11
N MET A 22 -10.36 -10.90 -4.44
CA MET A 22 -9.60 -10.44 -5.61
C MET A 22 -8.14 -10.17 -5.27
N PHE A 23 -7.86 -9.66 -4.07
CA PHE A 23 -6.55 -9.21 -3.61
C PHE A 23 -6.22 -9.86 -2.27
N SER A 24 -5.07 -10.53 -2.19
CA SER A 24 -4.62 -11.23 -0.98
C SER A 24 -4.26 -10.29 0.18
N GLY A 25 -3.82 -9.06 -0.13
CA GLY A 25 -3.36 -8.07 0.86
C GLY A 25 -4.31 -6.90 1.10
N ILE A 26 -5.41 -6.78 0.36
CA ILE A 26 -6.33 -5.63 0.45
C ILE A 26 -7.63 -6.07 1.10
N HIS A 27 -7.91 -5.52 2.27
CA HIS A 27 -9.07 -5.85 3.08
C HIS A 27 -10.09 -4.72 3.16
N GLN A 28 -9.61 -3.48 3.19
CA GLN A 28 -10.41 -2.27 3.24
C GLN A 28 -9.84 -1.22 2.29
N ILE A 29 -10.73 -0.33 1.86
CA ILE A 29 -10.40 0.87 1.08
C ILE A 29 -10.74 2.08 1.96
N GLY A 30 -9.78 2.96 2.17
CA GLY A 30 -10.00 4.25 2.79
C GLY A 30 -10.39 5.30 1.75
N THR A 31 -11.55 5.92 1.94
CA THR A 31 -12.09 6.98 1.08
C THR A 31 -12.13 8.31 1.82
N ALA A 32 -11.81 9.42 1.16
CA ALA A 32 -11.94 10.75 1.77
C ALA A 32 -13.29 11.39 1.49
N GLY A 33 -14.05 11.60 2.57
CA GLY A 33 -15.24 12.44 2.59
C GLY A 33 -16.25 12.11 1.48
N GLU A 34 -16.96 13.14 1.02
CA GLU A 34 -17.96 13.03 -0.05
C GLU A 34 -17.35 13.09 -1.46
N GLU A 35 -16.03 13.25 -1.59
CA GLU A 35 -15.38 13.64 -2.85
C GLU A 35 -15.16 12.50 -3.86
N GLY A 36 -15.65 11.28 -3.60
CA GLY A 36 -15.51 10.17 -4.55
C GLY A 36 -14.04 9.79 -4.79
N ARG A 37 -13.21 9.79 -3.73
CA ARG A 37 -11.76 9.55 -3.81
C ARG A 37 -11.32 8.43 -2.91
N ILE A 38 -10.56 7.49 -3.48
CA ILE A 38 -9.82 6.46 -2.73
C ILE A 38 -8.44 7.02 -2.40
N GLU A 39 -8.06 6.92 -1.14
CA GLU A 39 -6.80 7.47 -0.63
C GLU A 39 -5.88 6.42 -0.01
N SER A 40 -6.42 5.25 0.33
CA SER A 40 -5.61 4.21 0.95
C SER A 40 -6.23 2.83 0.82
N VAL A 41 -5.40 1.83 1.03
CA VAL A 41 -5.84 0.45 1.26
C VAL A 41 -5.27 -0.04 2.57
N SER A 42 -6.03 -0.92 3.24
CA SER A 42 -5.59 -1.53 4.49
C SER A 42 -5.68 -3.06 4.43
N SER A 43 -4.72 -3.72 5.06
CA SER A 43 -4.68 -5.18 5.20
C SER A 43 -5.61 -5.66 6.32
N SER A 44 -5.81 -6.98 6.45
CA SER A 44 -6.60 -7.54 7.55
C SER A 44 -5.92 -7.38 8.91
N GLN A 45 -4.61 -7.11 8.93
CA GLN A 45 -3.80 -6.89 10.13
C GLN A 45 -3.75 -5.41 10.53
N GLY A 46 -4.43 -4.52 9.79
CA GLY A 46 -4.50 -3.09 10.08
C GLY A 46 -3.38 -2.24 9.49
N GLU A 47 -2.45 -2.86 8.76
CA GLU A 47 -1.45 -2.11 8.01
C GLU A 47 -2.14 -1.28 6.92
N THR A 48 -1.75 -0.02 6.75
CA THR A 48 -2.39 0.90 5.81
C THR A 48 -1.37 1.55 4.89
N VAL A 49 -1.60 1.43 3.58
CA VAL A 49 -0.82 2.09 2.53
C VAL A 49 -1.63 3.28 2.03
N ARG A 50 -1.13 4.50 2.26
CA ARG A 50 -1.75 5.73 1.73
C ARG A 50 -1.16 6.06 0.37
N PHE A 51 -2.03 6.33 -0.59
CA PHE A 51 -1.66 6.70 -1.94
C PHE A 51 -1.18 8.13 -2.01
N LYS A 52 -0.20 8.38 -2.88
CA LYS A 52 0.22 9.75 -3.20
C LYS A 52 -0.72 10.38 -4.20
N ALA A 53 -1.15 9.62 -5.21
CA ALA A 53 -2.20 10.03 -6.13
C ALA A 53 -3.53 9.41 -5.71
N LYS A 54 -4.50 10.27 -5.38
CA LYS A 54 -5.86 9.82 -5.03
C LYS A 54 -6.57 9.31 -6.29
N ILE A 55 -7.30 8.21 -6.16
CA ILE A 55 -8.01 7.59 -7.29
C ILE A 55 -9.46 8.04 -7.25
N LEU A 56 -9.95 8.57 -8.36
CA LEU A 56 -11.33 9.02 -8.49
C LEU A 56 -12.26 7.83 -8.81
N TYR A 57 -13.36 7.74 -8.09
CA TYR A 57 -14.51 6.92 -8.45
C TYR A 57 -15.72 7.85 -8.54
N SER A 58 -16.20 8.08 -9.76
CA SER A 58 -17.32 8.99 -10.02
C SER A 58 -18.41 8.29 -10.81
N GLU A 59 -19.55 8.96 -11.01
CA GLU A 59 -20.65 8.50 -11.87
C GLU A 59 -20.19 8.11 -13.29
N GLN A 60 -19.10 8.73 -13.78
CA GLN A 60 -18.56 8.54 -15.13
C GLN A 60 -17.46 7.48 -15.18
N THR A 61 -17.00 6.97 -14.04
CA THR A 61 -15.87 6.04 -13.95
C THR A 61 -16.39 4.62 -13.77
N GLU A 62 -16.05 3.73 -14.69
CA GLU A 62 -16.40 2.31 -14.55
C GLU A 62 -15.61 1.63 -13.43
N VAL A 63 -16.20 0.60 -12.80
CA VAL A 63 -15.61 -0.05 -11.62
C VAL A 63 -14.27 -0.73 -11.90
N ASN A 64 -14.15 -1.37 -13.06
CA ASN A 64 -12.92 -1.96 -13.60
C ASN A 64 -11.84 -0.90 -13.81
N ALA A 65 -12.20 0.30 -14.24
CA ALA A 65 -11.23 1.37 -14.51
C ALA A 65 -10.56 1.82 -13.20
N TRP A 66 -11.34 2.16 -12.17
CA TRP A 66 -10.74 2.60 -10.91
C TRP A 66 -10.10 1.44 -10.13
N LEU A 67 -10.61 0.20 -10.24
CA LEU A 67 -9.94 -0.98 -9.66
C LEU A 67 -8.56 -1.21 -10.27
N SER A 68 -8.43 -1.04 -11.59
CA SER A 68 -7.14 -1.17 -12.29
C SER A 68 -6.18 -0.05 -11.90
N GLU A 69 -6.68 1.18 -11.77
CA GLU A 69 -5.85 2.30 -11.29
C GLU A 69 -5.44 2.10 -9.83
N MET A 70 -6.32 1.53 -8.99
CA MET A 70 -5.99 1.16 -7.61
C MET A 70 -4.87 0.13 -7.55
N GLU A 71 -4.93 -0.94 -8.34
CA GLU A 71 -3.86 -1.94 -8.37
C GLU A 71 -2.52 -1.30 -8.78
N LYS A 72 -2.55 -0.45 -9.81
CA LYS A 72 -1.39 0.28 -10.29
C LYS A 72 -0.83 1.22 -9.22
N GLU A 73 -1.67 1.98 -8.55
CA GLU A 73 -1.26 2.94 -7.52
C GLU A 73 -0.70 2.25 -6.27
N VAL A 74 -1.26 1.09 -5.86
CA VAL A 74 -0.68 0.25 -4.80
C VAL A 74 0.74 -0.14 -5.15
N ARG A 75 0.96 -0.64 -6.38
CA ARG A 75 2.28 -1.04 -6.87
C ARG A 75 3.26 0.14 -6.89
N THR A 76 2.85 1.28 -7.45
CA THR A 76 3.67 2.49 -7.51
C THR A 76 4.04 2.97 -6.12
N THR A 77 3.07 3.06 -5.20
CA THR A 77 3.29 3.50 -3.82
C THR A 77 4.28 2.59 -3.08
N LEU A 78 4.16 1.27 -3.26
CA LEU A 78 5.08 0.30 -2.65
C LEU A 78 6.48 0.39 -3.27
N CYS A 79 6.61 0.53 -4.60
CA CYS A 79 7.91 0.71 -5.26
C CYS A 79 8.63 1.97 -4.75
N GLU A 80 7.92 3.09 -4.67
CA GLU A 80 8.47 4.34 -4.14
C GLU A 80 8.82 4.20 -2.65
N GLY A 81 7.96 3.55 -1.87
CA GLY A 81 8.21 3.23 -0.46
C GLY A 81 9.47 2.39 -0.27
N LEU A 82 9.73 1.42 -1.15
CA LEU A 82 10.94 0.61 -1.13
C LEU A 82 12.19 1.46 -1.38
N ALA A 83 12.17 2.31 -2.40
CA ALA A 83 13.30 3.19 -2.72
C ALA A 83 13.63 4.12 -1.54
N VAL A 84 12.61 4.72 -0.93
CA VAL A 84 12.79 5.56 0.26
C VAL A 84 13.30 4.74 1.44
N SER A 85 12.71 3.57 1.71
CA SER A 85 13.12 2.67 2.80
C SER A 85 14.60 2.28 2.69
N LEU A 86 15.08 1.92 1.50
CA LEU A 86 16.49 1.58 1.27
C LEU A 86 17.41 2.78 1.56
N SER A 87 17.05 3.99 1.11
CA SER A 87 17.83 5.20 1.36
C SER A 87 17.95 5.56 2.86
N VAL A 88 16.94 5.19 3.65
CA VAL A 88 16.91 5.41 5.11
C VAL A 88 17.64 4.29 5.85
N PHE A 89 17.52 3.05 5.39
CA PHE A 89 18.04 1.86 6.08
C PHE A 89 19.55 1.66 5.88
N GLU A 90 20.08 1.92 4.68
CA GLU A 90 21.51 1.77 4.36
C GLU A 90 22.44 2.48 5.38
N PRO A 91 22.24 3.77 5.73
CA PRO A 91 23.09 4.44 6.71
C PRO A 91 22.91 3.91 8.14
N ILE A 92 21.71 3.43 8.51
CA ILE A 92 21.46 2.82 9.83
C ILE A 92 22.28 1.53 9.97
N LEU A 93 22.36 0.74 8.91
CA LEU A 93 23.07 -0.53 8.92
C LEU A 93 24.59 -0.39 8.89
N ARG A 94 25.12 0.56 8.11
CA ARG A 94 26.57 0.76 7.96
C ARG A 94 27.23 1.47 9.15
N ARG A 95 26.45 2.08 10.03
CA ARG A 95 26.98 2.80 11.19
C ARG A 95 27.49 1.84 12.25
N GLU A 96 28.71 2.07 12.73
CA GLU A 96 29.20 1.38 13.93
C GLU A 96 28.36 1.78 15.14
N GLY A 97 27.76 0.79 15.81
CA GLY A 97 26.86 1.01 16.95
C GLY A 97 25.44 1.42 16.53
N MET A 98 24.73 0.52 15.83
CA MET A 98 23.32 0.69 15.46
C MET A 98 22.47 1.09 16.68
N LYS A 99 21.76 2.22 16.56
CA LYS A 99 20.82 2.69 17.58
C LYS A 99 19.47 2.03 17.38
N ARG A 100 18.95 1.39 18.43
CA ARG A 100 17.65 0.70 18.39
C ARG A 100 16.51 1.66 18.08
N GLU A 101 16.60 2.90 18.55
CA GLU A 101 15.60 3.93 18.34
C GLU A 101 15.47 4.32 16.86
N GLU A 102 16.59 4.40 16.14
CA GLU A 102 16.61 4.68 14.69
C GLU A 102 16.01 3.51 13.90
N LEU A 103 16.31 2.27 14.31
CA LEU A 103 15.75 1.06 13.70
C LEU A 103 14.23 0.97 13.92
N PHE A 104 13.74 1.16 15.15
CA PHE A 104 12.30 1.12 15.42
C PHE A 104 11.55 2.23 14.68
N LYS A 105 12.13 3.44 14.61
CA LYS A 105 11.54 4.53 13.82
C LYS A 105 11.44 4.17 12.34
N TRP A 106 12.44 3.51 11.77
CA TRP A 106 12.38 3.00 10.40
C TRP A 106 11.29 1.92 10.25
N MET A 107 11.21 0.97 11.18
CA MET A 107 10.18 -0.08 11.19
C MET A 107 8.76 0.50 11.24
N ASP A 108 8.52 1.52 12.05
CA ASP A 108 7.20 2.14 12.17
C ASP A 108 6.80 2.99 10.93
N SER A 109 7.77 3.29 10.05
CA SER A 109 7.54 4.19 8.91
C SER A 109 7.07 3.49 7.64
N PHE A 110 7.22 2.16 7.52
CA PHE A 110 6.92 1.43 6.28
C PHE A 110 6.09 0.15 6.51
N PRO A 111 5.27 -0.24 5.51
CA PRO A 111 4.66 -1.56 5.41
C PRO A 111 5.61 -2.72 5.69
N ALA A 112 5.13 -3.79 6.33
CA ALA A 112 5.95 -4.96 6.65
C ALA A 112 6.58 -5.59 5.40
N GLN A 113 5.85 -5.63 4.28
CA GLN A 113 6.35 -6.11 3.00
C GLN A 113 7.59 -5.32 2.54
N ILE A 114 7.59 -4.00 2.73
CA ILE A 114 8.69 -3.12 2.36
C ILE A 114 9.88 -3.32 3.29
N LEU A 115 9.64 -3.42 4.60
CA LEU A 115 10.70 -3.66 5.59
C LEU A 115 11.46 -4.95 5.30
N ILE A 116 10.73 -6.05 5.08
CA ILE A 116 11.32 -7.36 4.78
C ILE A 116 12.15 -7.31 3.49
N LEU A 117 11.59 -6.70 2.45
CA LEU A 117 12.27 -6.62 1.15
C LEU A 117 13.52 -5.73 1.22
N SER A 118 13.47 -4.60 1.92
CA SER A 118 14.64 -3.76 2.18
C SER A 118 15.75 -4.52 2.90
N LEU A 119 15.40 -5.29 3.94
CA LEU A 119 16.36 -6.11 4.68
C LEU A 119 17.00 -7.18 3.78
N GLN A 120 16.20 -7.86 2.95
CA GLN A 120 16.68 -8.87 2.01
C GLN A 120 17.66 -8.29 0.99
N ILE A 121 17.30 -7.17 0.33
CA ILE A 121 18.16 -6.50 -0.64
C ILE A 121 19.48 -6.10 -0.01
N GLN A 122 19.44 -5.46 1.16
CA GLN A 122 20.63 -5.00 1.84
C GLN A 122 21.53 -6.14 2.33
N THR A 123 20.93 -7.24 2.80
CA THR A 123 21.68 -8.43 3.24
C THR A 123 22.35 -9.10 2.05
N CYS A 124 21.66 -9.28 0.92
CA CYS A 124 22.25 -9.82 -0.30
C CYS A 124 23.43 -8.96 -0.77
N SER A 125 23.27 -7.63 -0.78
CA SER A 125 24.34 -6.69 -1.16
C SER A 125 25.56 -6.70 -0.23
N LEU A 126 25.44 -7.23 1.00
CA LEU A 126 26.58 -7.38 1.92
C LEU A 126 27.29 -8.73 1.78
N ILE A 127 26.59 -9.73 1.24
CA ILE A 127 27.12 -11.08 1.01
C ILE A 127 27.80 -11.17 -0.36
N GLU A 128 27.30 -10.45 -1.35
CA GLU A 128 27.95 -10.23 -2.66
C GLU A 128 29.19 -9.34 -2.53
#